data_AF-A0A8H3LIG9-F1
#
_entry.id   AF-A0A8H3LIG9-F1
#
_cell.length_a   1.000
_cell.length_b   1.000
_cell.length_c   1.000
_cell.angle_alpha   90.00
_cell.angle_beta   90.00
_cell.angle_gamma   90.00
#
_symmetry.space_group_name_H-M   'P 1'
#
loop_
_entity.id
_entity.type
_entity.pdbx_description
1 polymer ?
#
loop_
_entity_poly.entity_id
_entity_poly.type
_entity_poly.pdbx_seq_one_letter_code
_entity_poly.pdbx_strand_id
1 'polypeptide(L)'
;MDEVVNTKNAITLATKFGIPKRKILVSIINESNYALTNTTMYFNGTSVNPASPNIAPFTDPSNARYEATLHGTKGMLCYRIEGTPNFLLISWKVPLFRHRKNEFCVHVCPNRPSEEQKEKNIFRKYIHKKYKKFPDESIQIDYDDFKVSATMSSGSSAEMRVHLTTPQKKWFSLPRLPW
;
A
#
# COMPACT_ATOMS: atom_id res chain seq x y z
N MET A 1 -15.18 -43.23 10.33
CA MET A 1 -13.82 -43.73 10.14
C MET A 1 -13.06 -42.64 9.45
N ASP A 2 -12.29 -41.89 10.24
CA ASP A 2 -11.52 -40.75 9.78
C ASP A 2 -10.38 -41.23 8.90
N GLU A 3 -10.47 -40.95 7.59
CA GLU A 3 -9.33 -41.09 6.69
C GLU A 3 -8.30 -40.02 7.08
N VAL A 4 -7.30 -40.49 7.82
CA VAL A 4 -6.05 -39.79 8.08
C VAL A 4 -5.45 -39.41 6.73
N VAL A 5 -5.64 -38.15 6.34
CA VAL A 5 -4.98 -37.57 5.17
C VAL A 5 -3.48 -37.68 5.41
N ASN A 6 -2.88 -38.64 4.70
CA ASN A 6 -1.47 -38.98 4.79
C ASN A 6 -0.64 -37.74 4.45
N THR A 7 0.03 -37.17 5.44
CA THR A 7 0.80 -35.91 5.36
C THR A 7 1.84 -35.95 4.24
N LYS A 8 2.35 -37.13 3.88
CA LYS A 8 3.27 -37.33 2.75
C LYS A 8 2.63 -37.04 1.40
N ASN A 9 1.34 -37.36 1.21
CA ASN A 9 0.63 -37.07 -0.04
C ASN A 9 0.31 -35.57 -0.19
N ALA A 10 0.00 -34.88 0.92
CA ALA A 10 -0.22 -33.43 0.92
C ALA A 10 1.06 -32.64 0.56
N ILE A 11 2.20 -33.06 1.10
CA ILE A 11 3.51 -32.47 0.80
C ILE A 11 3.87 -32.70 -0.68
N THR A 12 3.63 -33.91 -1.20
CA THR A 12 3.94 -34.26 -2.59
C THR A 12 3.09 -33.49 -3.61
N LEU A 13 1.82 -33.21 -3.30
CA LEU A 13 0.95 -32.33 -4.10
C LEU A 13 1.40 -30.86 -4.05
N ALA A 14 1.85 -30.37 -2.89
CA ALA A 14 2.37 -29.01 -2.74
C ALA A 14 3.67 -28.78 -3.54
N THR A 15 4.52 -29.82 -3.68
CA THR A 15 5.74 -29.77 -4.50
C THR A 15 5.43 -29.87 -6.00
N LYS A 16 4.40 -30.61 -6.41
CA LYS A 16 4.02 -30.80 -7.82
C LYS A 16 3.26 -29.61 -8.42
N PHE A 17 2.58 -28.79 -7.60
CA PHE A 17 1.84 -27.60 -8.03
C PHE A 17 2.52 -26.26 -7.68
N GLY A 18 3.69 -26.30 -7.03
CA GLY A 18 4.35 -25.14 -6.47
C GLY A 18 3.58 -24.58 -5.27
N ILE A 19 4.24 -24.41 -4.13
CA ILE A 19 3.59 -23.86 -2.94
C ILE A 19 3.05 -22.47 -3.27
N PRO A 20 1.72 -22.22 -3.20
CA PRO A 20 1.15 -20.98 -3.67
C PRO A 20 1.68 -19.81 -2.84
N LYS A 21 2.38 -18.91 -3.54
CA LYS A 21 2.99 -17.72 -2.98
C LYS A 21 2.28 -16.48 -3.50
N ARG A 22 2.07 -15.51 -2.61
CA ARG A 22 1.53 -14.19 -2.94
C ARG A 22 2.55 -13.14 -2.56
N LYS A 23 2.81 -12.22 -3.48
CA LYS A 23 3.83 -11.18 -3.34
C LYS A 23 3.20 -9.83 -3.64
N ILE A 24 3.70 -8.81 -2.97
CA ILE A 24 3.44 -7.41 -3.29
C ILE A 24 4.76 -6.65 -3.25
N LEU A 25 4.98 -5.81 -4.26
CA LEU A 25 5.94 -4.73 -4.24
C LEU A 25 5.16 -3.43 -4.07
N VAL A 26 5.42 -2.67 -3.01
CA VAL A 26 4.88 -1.32 -2.82
C VAL A 26 6.00 -0.34 -3.15
N SER A 27 5.81 0.46 -4.20
CA SER A 27 6.74 1.50 -4.62
C SER A 27 6.15 2.87 -4.30
N ILE A 28 6.87 3.66 -3.52
CA ILE A 28 6.49 5.02 -3.11
C ILE A 28 7.40 6.00 -3.84
N ILE A 29 6.81 6.81 -4.70
CA ILE A 29 7.48 7.85 -5.48
C ILE A 29 7.13 9.19 -4.82
N ASN A 30 8.14 9.87 -4.28
CA ASN A 30 7.96 11.13 -3.57
C ASN A 30 8.52 12.28 -4.39
N GLU A 31 7.68 12.89 -5.22
CA GLU A 31 7.96 14.09 -6.01
C GLU A 31 7.25 15.30 -5.41
N SER A 32 7.15 15.32 -4.08
CA SER A 32 6.59 16.44 -3.32
C SER A 32 7.65 17.13 -2.49
N ASN A 33 7.31 18.29 -1.94
CA ASN A 33 8.16 19.02 -1.00
C ASN A 33 8.18 18.40 0.41
N TYR A 34 7.45 17.31 0.66
CA TYR A 34 7.27 16.73 2.00
C TYR A 34 8.07 15.44 2.18
N ALA A 35 8.70 15.27 3.33
CA ALA A 35 9.29 13.99 3.71
C ALA A 35 8.22 13.06 4.32
N LEU A 36 8.35 11.77 4.08
CA LEU A 36 7.55 10.73 4.74
C LEU A 36 8.39 10.07 5.84
N THR A 37 7.94 10.12 7.09
CA THR A 37 8.70 9.63 8.26
C THR A 37 7.87 8.74 9.18
N ASN A 38 8.51 8.21 10.23
CA ASN A 38 7.87 7.54 11.36
C ASN A 38 6.92 6.41 10.93
N THR A 39 7.43 5.55 10.05
CA THR A 39 6.64 4.48 9.44
C THR A 39 6.17 3.47 10.46
N THR A 40 4.86 3.26 10.52
CA THR A 40 4.27 2.08 11.19
C THR A 40 3.91 1.05 10.13
N MET A 41 4.29 -0.21 10.36
CA MET A 41 4.05 -1.31 9.43
C MET A 41 3.18 -2.39 10.07
N TYR A 42 2.21 -2.89 9.31
CA TYR A 42 1.41 -4.05 9.71
C TYR A 42 1.22 -4.95 8.50
N PHE A 43 1.62 -6.21 8.58
CA PHE A 43 1.43 -7.16 7.48
C PHE A 43 1.35 -8.59 8.01
N ASN A 44 0.85 -9.50 7.18
CA ASN A 44 1.04 -10.93 7.38
C ASN A 44 2.12 -11.48 6.44
N GLY A 45 2.68 -12.62 6.82
CA GLY A 45 3.76 -13.25 6.07
C GLY A 45 5.12 -12.61 6.40
N THR A 46 6.00 -12.57 5.41
CA THR A 46 7.40 -12.17 5.55
C THR A 46 7.65 -10.86 4.83
N SER A 47 8.37 -9.95 5.49
CA SER A 47 8.97 -8.77 4.86
C SER A 47 10.30 -9.18 4.22
N VAL A 48 10.38 -9.14 2.90
CA VAL A 48 11.61 -9.42 2.15
C VAL A 48 12.46 -8.15 2.03
N ASN A 49 11.81 -7.02 1.82
CA ASN A 49 12.43 -5.70 1.92
C ASN A 49 11.48 -4.80 2.73
N PRO A 50 11.83 -4.43 3.97
CA PRO A 50 10.97 -3.58 4.78
C PRO A 50 10.81 -2.20 4.14
N ALA A 51 9.71 -1.52 4.48
CA ALA A 51 9.51 -0.15 4.04
C ALA A 51 10.53 0.78 4.71
N SER A 52 11.10 1.72 3.94
CA SER A 52 12.06 2.69 4.48
C SER A 52 11.38 3.54 5.56
N PRO A 53 12.00 3.75 6.74
CA PRO A 53 11.46 4.60 7.80
C PRO A 53 11.42 6.09 7.42
N ASN A 54 12.20 6.49 6.42
CA ASN A 54 12.29 7.86 5.91
C ASN A 54 12.33 7.84 4.37
N ILE A 55 11.47 8.64 3.73
CA ILE A 55 11.48 8.87 2.28
C ILE A 55 11.55 10.38 2.07
N ALA A 56 12.71 10.85 1.61
CA ALA A 56 12.94 12.27 1.38
C ALA A 56 12.21 12.76 0.11
N PRO A 57 11.99 14.08 -0.01
CA PRO A 57 11.57 14.73 -1.26
C PRO A 57 12.48 14.41 -2.44
N PHE A 58 11.89 14.22 -3.62
CA PHE A 58 12.58 14.14 -4.92
C PHE A 58 13.73 13.10 -4.96
N THR A 59 13.55 11.96 -4.29
CA THR A 59 14.48 10.84 -4.32
C THR A 59 13.97 9.69 -5.19
N ASP A 60 14.86 8.73 -5.44
CA ASP A 60 14.49 7.47 -6.08
C ASP A 60 13.32 6.77 -5.36
N PRO A 61 12.52 5.98 -6.10
CA PRO A 61 11.37 5.28 -5.53
C PRO A 61 11.76 4.38 -4.35
N SER A 62 11.07 4.56 -3.22
CA SER A 62 11.22 3.69 -2.05
C SER A 62 10.39 2.43 -2.21
N ASN A 63 11.05 1.27 -2.17
CA ASN A 63 10.44 -0.01 -2.49
C ASN A 63 10.33 -0.91 -1.24
N ALA A 64 9.13 -1.39 -0.94
CA ALA A 64 8.87 -2.37 0.12
C ALA A 64 8.30 -3.67 -0.48
N ARG A 65 8.77 -4.83 -0.04
CA ARG A 65 8.35 -6.13 -0.57
C ARG A 65 7.89 -7.08 0.53
N TYR A 66 6.67 -7.60 0.36
CA TYR A 66 6.07 -8.54 1.29
C TYR A 66 5.60 -9.80 0.56
N GLU A 67 5.71 -10.93 1.25
CA GLU A 67 5.38 -12.25 0.69
C GLU A 67 4.61 -13.10 1.70
N ALA A 68 3.65 -13.88 1.23
CA ALA A 68 2.93 -14.86 2.03
C ALA A 68 2.88 -16.20 1.30
N THR A 69 3.15 -17.28 2.03
CA THR A 69 3.13 -18.66 1.55
C THR A 69 1.90 -19.35 2.11
N LEU A 70 1.16 -20.10 1.27
CA LEU A 70 -0.12 -20.76 1.63
C LEU A 70 -1.25 -19.81 2.05
N HIS A 71 -1.03 -18.50 1.98
CA HIS A 71 -2.00 -17.45 2.33
C HIS A 71 -1.92 -16.28 1.34
N GLY A 72 -2.94 -15.42 1.36
CA GLY A 72 -2.85 -14.10 0.71
C GLY A 72 -1.96 -13.16 1.50
N THR A 73 -1.27 -12.23 0.83
CA THR A 73 -0.58 -11.13 1.53
C THR A 73 -1.53 -9.98 1.77
N LYS A 74 -1.49 -9.41 2.96
CA LYS A 74 -2.29 -8.28 3.38
C LYS A 74 -1.46 -7.41 4.31
N GLY A 75 -1.58 -6.10 4.19
CA GLY A 75 -0.85 -5.20 5.06
C GLY A 75 -1.20 -3.74 4.88
N MET A 76 -0.50 -2.92 5.65
CA MET A 76 -0.64 -1.48 5.76
C MET A 76 0.71 -0.85 6.12
N LEU A 77 0.98 0.30 5.52
CA LEU A 77 2.01 1.26 5.92
C LEU A 77 1.33 2.56 6.35
N CYS A 78 1.86 3.19 7.38
CA CYS A 78 1.45 4.51 7.84
C CYS A 78 2.68 5.39 7.96
N TYR A 79 2.74 6.45 7.16
CA TYR A 79 3.79 7.46 7.22
C TYR A 79 3.22 8.77 7.76
N ARG A 80 4.01 9.50 8.54
CA ARG A 80 3.75 10.92 8.79
C ARG A 80 4.20 11.71 7.57
N ILE A 81 3.39 12.65 7.11
CA ILE A 81 3.77 13.64 6.11
C ILE A 81 4.35 14.84 6.87
N GLU A 82 5.68 14.96 6.91
CA GLU A 82 6.37 16.01 7.67
C GLU A 82 5.94 17.41 7.23
N GLY A 83 5.92 18.36 8.17
CA GLY A 83 5.39 19.71 7.91
C GLY A 83 3.86 19.80 7.83
N THR A 84 3.14 18.69 8.02
CA THR A 84 1.67 18.66 8.08
C THR A 84 1.20 17.87 9.31
N PRO A 85 -0.07 18.02 9.76
CA PRO A 85 -0.66 17.12 10.75
C PRO A 85 -1.06 15.77 10.14
N ASN A 86 -0.84 15.53 8.86
CA ASN A 86 -1.42 14.41 8.14
C ASN A 86 -0.53 13.16 8.14
N PHE A 87 -1.19 12.01 8.07
CA PHE A 87 -0.60 10.68 7.90
C PHE A 87 -1.07 10.07 6.58
N LEU A 88 -0.13 9.50 5.83
CA LEU A 88 -0.38 8.73 4.62
C LEU A 88 -0.53 7.25 4.98
N LEU A 89 -1.71 6.71 4.73
CA LEU A 89 -2.04 5.30 4.94
C LEU A 89 -2.10 4.59 3.60
N ILE A 90 -1.28 3.55 3.44
CA ILE A 90 -1.19 2.71 2.25
C ILE A 90 -1.54 1.29 2.66
N SER A 91 -2.43 0.61 1.94
CA SER A 91 -2.80 -0.77 2.30
C SER A 91 -3.15 -1.63 1.11
N TRP A 92 -2.94 -2.93 1.27
CA TRP A 92 -3.13 -3.91 0.21
C TRP A 92 -3.73 -5.22 0.74
N LYS A 93 -4.28 -5.98 -0.20
CA LYS A 93 -4.66 -7.37 -0.04
C LYS A 93 -4.56 -8.09 -1.38
N VAL A 94 -3.63 -9.03 -1.47
CA VAL A 94 -3.48 -9.97 -2.58
C VAL A 94 -4.00 -11.32 -2.11
N PRO A 95 -5.23 -11.72 -2.48
CA PRO A 95 -5.84 -12.95 -1.98
C PRO A 95 -5.15 -14.21 -2.50
N LEU A 96 -5.29 -15.30 -1.73
CA LEU A 96 -4.80 -16.62 -2.14
C LEU A 96 -5.56 -17.14 -3.37
N PHE A 97 -6.89 -17.04 -3.36
CA PHE A 97 -7.73 -17.59 -4.41
C PHE A 97 -7.81 -16.68 -5.63
N ARG A 98 -7.59 -17.24 -6.83
CA ARG A 98 -7.55 -16.51 -8.11
C ARG A 98 -8.88 -15.84 -8.48
N HIS A 99 -10.02 -16.34 -8.00
CA HIS A 99 -11.33 -15.74 -8.25
C HIS A 99 -11.56 -14.42 -7.48
N ARG A 100 -10.70 -14.10 -6.51
CA ARG A 100 -10.77 -12.83 -5.77
C ARG A 100 -9.80 -11.84 -6.40
N LYS A 101 -10.27 -10.62 -6.68
CA LYS A 101 -9.42 -9.52 -7.14
C LYS A 101 -8.50 -9.03 -6.02
N ASN A 102 -7.35 -8.48 -6.40
CA ASN A 102 -6.50 -7.71 -5.49
C ASN A 102 -7.25 -6.46 -5.03
N GLU A 103 -6.96 -5.99 -3.82
CA GLU A 103 -7.57 -4.79 -3.25
C GLU A 103 -6.44 -3.88 -2.76
N PHE A 104 -6.54 -2.58 -3.03
CA PHE A 104 -5.65 -1.57 -2.46
C PHE A 104 -6.42 -0.35 -2.01
N CYS A 105 -5.85 0.40 -1.08
CA CYS A 105 -6.40 1.66 -0.62
C CYS A 105 -5.26 2.57 -0.21
N VAL A 106 -5.38 3.84 -0.59
CA VAL A 106 -4.57 4.93 -0.05
C VAL A 106 -5.51 5.94 0.57
N HIS A 107 -5.14 6.47 1.73
CA HIS A 107 -5.94 7.45 2.46
C HIS A 107 -5.01 8.40 3.21
N VAL A 108 -5.47 9.63 3.44
CA VAL A 108 -4.76 10.62 4.22
C VAL A 108 -5.64 11.03 5.39
N CYS A 109 -5.10 11.04 6.60
CA CYS A 109 -5.86 11.39 7.80
C CYS A 109 -5.02 12.21 8.79
N PRO A 110 -5.65 13.10 9.59
CA PRO A 110 -4.94 13.97 10.53
C PRO A 110 -4.49 13.25 11.82
N ASN A 111 -5.09 12.09 12.13
CA ASN A 111 -4.77 11.34 13.34
C ASN A 111 -3.98 10.08 12.98
N ARG A 112 -2.89 9.81 13.70
CA ARG A 112 -2.18 8.53 13.59
C ARG A 112 -3.13 7.42 14.06
N PRO A 113 -3.30 6.33 13.29
CA PRO A 113 -3.98 5.15 13.81
C PRO A 113 -3.26 4.67 15.07
N SER A 114 -4.01 4.39 16.15
CA SER A 114 -3.41 3.88 17.40
C SER A 114 -2.58 2.62 17.15
N GLU A 115 -1.49 2.49 17.91
CA GLU A 115 -0.62 1.31 17.86
C GLU A 115 -1.21 0.08 18.58
N GLU A 116 -2.39 0.22 19.18
CA GLU A 116 -3.09 -0.90 19.79
C GLU A 116 -3.63 -1.90 18.74
N GLN A 117 -3.44 -3.19 19.00
CA GLN A 117 -3.84 -4.27 18.09
C GLN A 117 -5.34 -4.26 17.75
N LYS A 118 -6.20 -3.78 18.68
CA LYS A 118 -7.65 -3.66 18.47
C LYS A 118 -8.01 -2.57 17.46
N GLU A 119 -7.28 -1.46 17.46
CA GLU A 119 -7.49 -0.34 16.53
C GLU A 119 -6.82 -0.57 15.16
N LYS A 120 -5.80 -1.44 15.07
CA LYS A 120 -5.27 -1.92 13.78
C LYS A 120 -6.32 -2.63 12.93
N ASN A 121 -7.30 -3.27 13.57
CA ASN A 121 -8.47 -3.80 12.87
C ASN A 121 -9.40 -2.69 12.35
N ILE A 122 -9.40 -1.49 12.95
CA ILE A 122 -10.28 -0.37 12.57
C ILE A 122 -9.92 0.13 11.18
N PHE A 123 -8.64 0.40 10.87
CA PHE A 123 -8.29 0.85 9.52
C PHE A 123 -8.67 -0.19 8.47
N ARG A 124 -8.38 -1.47 8.70
CA ARG A 124 -8.74 -2.53 7.76
C ARG A 124 -10.25 -2.69 7.61
N LYS A 125 -10.99 -2.66 8.73
CA LYS A 125 -12.43 -2.91 8.80
C LYS A 125 -13.25 -1.72 8.30
N TYR A 126 -12.79 -0.50 8.52
CA TYR A 126 -13.54 0.73 8.23
C TYR A 126 -12.95 1.55 7.08
N ILE A 127 -11.63 1.73 7.00
CA ILE A 127 -11.03 2.56 5.93
C ILE A 127 -10.78 1.72 4.67
N HIS A 128 -9.95 0.67 4.74
CA HIS A 128 -9.65 -0.18 3.58
C HIS A 128 -10.94 -0.78 3.00
N LYS A 129 -11.83 -1.33 3.83
CA LYS A 129 -13.08 -1.91 3.33
C LYS A 129 -13.98 -0.90 2.61
N LYS A 130 -13.99 0.36 3.05
CA LYS A 130 -14.87 1.42 2.52
C LYS A 130 -14.29 2.07 1.26
N TYR A 131 -12.98 2.29 1.21
CA TYR A 131 -12.32 3.06 0.15
C TYR A 131 -11.40 2.23 -0.74
N LYS A 132 -11.40 0.90 -0.60
CA LYS A 132 -10.61 0.03 -1.48
C LYS A 132 -10.98 0.23 -2.95
N LYS A 133 -9.96 0.10 -3.77
CA LYS A 133 -9.98 0.02 -5.22
C LYS A 133 -9.43 -1.31 -5.70
N PHE A 134 -9.77 -1.67 -6.92
CA PHE A 134 -9.31 -2.87 -7.61
C PHE A 134 -8.30 -2.50 -8.71
N PRO A 135 -7.48 -3.45 -9.22
CA PRO A 135 -6.39 -3.16 -10.18
C PRO A 135 -6.77 -2.41 -11.47
N ASP A 136 -8.04 -2.44 -11.84
CA ASP A 136 -8.65 -1.73 -12.96
C ASP A 136 -9.00 -0.26 -12.63
N GLU A 137 -8.76 0.18 -11.40
CA GLU A 137 -9.06 1.51 -10.89
C GLU A 137 -7.79 2.23 -10.41
N SER A 138 -7.89 3.55 -10.28
CA SER A 138 -6.88 4.40 -9.65
C SER A 138 -7.48 5.17 -8.47
N ILE A 139 -6.60 5.59 -7.56
CA ILE A 139 -6.93 6.53 -6.49
C ILE A 139 -6.23 7.85 -6.79
N GLN A 140 -6.92 8.96 -6.61
CA GLN A 140 -6.34 10.29 -6.53
C GLN A 140 -7.01 11.04 -5.37
N ILE A 141 -6.20 11.66 -4.52
CA ILE A 141 -6.64 12.49 -3.40
C ILE A 141 -5.90 13.82 -3.54
N ASP A 142 -6.67 14.90 -3.71
CA ASP A 142 -6.15 16.25 -3.87
C ASP A 142 -6.23 16.99 -2.53
N TYR A 143 -5.11 17.52 -2.07
CA TYR A 143 -5.00 18.52 -1.01
C TYR A 143 -4.48 19.83 -1.61
N ASP A 144 -4.60 20.92 -0.88
CA ASP A 144 -4.16 22.24 -1.35
C ASP A 144 -2.65 22.26 -1.70
N ASP A 145 -1.83 21.59 -0.88
CA ASP A 145 -0.37 21.65 -1.01
C ASP A 145 0.28 20.37 -1.58
N PHE A 146 -0.47 19.26 -1.66
CA PHE A 146 0.03 17.99 -2.21
C PHE A 146 -1.09 17.15 -2.81
N LYS A 147 -0.72 16.17 -3.62
CA LYS A 147 -1.62 15.18 -4.20
C LYS A 147 -1.05 13.81 -3.97
N VAL A 148 -1.95 12.86 -3.70
CA VAL A 148 -1.61 11.45 -3.58
C VAL A 148 -2.35 10.68 -4.66
N SER A 149 -1.62 9.89 -5.45
CA SER A 149 -2.25 8.96 -6.39
C SER A 149 -1.71 7.56 -6.22
N ALA A 150 -2.52 6.55 -6.56
CA ALA A 150 -2.09 5.16 -6.47
C ALA A 150 -2.76 4.24 -7.48
N THR A 151 -2.03 3.20 -7.87
CA THR A 151 -2.48 2.09 -8.71
C THR A 151 -1.94 0.77 -8.17
N MET A 152 -2.55 -0.34 -8.58
CA MET A 152 -2.08 -1.68 -8.23
C MET A 152 -2.26 -2.62 -9.41
N SER A 153 -1.28 -3.48 -9.69
CA SER A 153 -1.40 -4.52 -10.70
C SER A 153 -2.19 -5.74 -10.20
N SER A 154 -2.70 -6.50 -11.16
CA SER A 154 -3.40 -7.76 -10.91
C SER A 154 -2.41 -8.93 -10.72
N GLY A 155 -2.93 -10.11 -10.37
CA GLY A 155 -2.14 -11.33 -10.27
C GLY A 155 -1.51 -11.58 -8.89
N SER A 156 -0.79 -12.69 -8.80
CA SER A 156 -0.23 -13.20 -7.54
C SER A 156 1.07 -12.53 -7.11
N SER A 157 1.74 -11.85 -8.03
CA SER A 157 2.92 -11.00 -7.76
C SER A 157 2.55 -9.59 -8.18
N ALA A 158 1.88 -8.89 -7.28
CA ALA A 158 1.35 -7.57 -7.56
C ALA A 158 2.40 -6.48 -7.31
N GLU A 159 2.19 -5.34 -7.94
CA GLU A 159 2.96 -4.11 -7.77
C GLU A 159 1.96 -2.99 -7.50
N MET A 160 2.14 -2.28 -6.40
CA MET A 160 1.39 -1.10 -6.03
C MET A 160 2.31 0.11 -6.14
N ARG A 161 1.88 1.13 -6.88
CA ARG A 161 2.60 2.40 -7.00
C ARG A 161 1.82 3.47 -6.27
N VAL A 162 2.50 4.26 -5.45
CA VAL A 162 1.94 5.40 -4.72
C VAL A 162 2.80 6.61 -5.04
N HIS A 163 2.20 7.66 -5.60
CA HIS A 163 2.87 8.90 -5.91
C HIS A 163 2.39 10.00 -4.96
N LEU A 164 3.32 10.67 -4.32
CA LEU A 164 3.09 11.91 -3.59
C LEU A 164 3.72 13.04 -4.40
N THR A 165 2.93 14.02 -4.80
CA THR A 165 3.37 15.13 -5.66
C THR A 165 2.94 16.47 -5.07
N THR A 166 3.70 17.53 -5.30
CA THR A 166 3.23 18.89 -5.00
C THR A 166 2.61 19.50 -6.27
N PRO A 167 1.40 20.09 -6.22
CA PRO A 167 0.83 20.79 -7.37
C PRO A 167 1.82 21.87 -7.84
N GLN A 168 2.22 21.83 -9.11
CA GLN A 168 2.91 22.96 -9.69
C GLN A 168 1.95 24.16 -9.63
N LYS A 169 2.34 25.24 -8.94
CA LYS A 169 1.63 26.52 -9.04
C LYS A 169 1.63 26.88 -10.53
N LYS A 170 0.47 26.79 -11.18
CA LYS A 170 0.25 27.47 -12.46
C LYS A 170 0.61 28.92 -12.19
N TRP A 171 1.70 29.41 -12.80
CA TRP A 171 2.04 30.82 -12.74
C TRP A 171 0.79 31.60 -13.12
N PHE A 172 0.33 32.45 -12.20
CA PHE A 172 -0.77 33.36 -12.44
C PHE A 172 -0.46 34.16 -13.70
N SER A 173 -1.46 34.25 -14.56
CA SER A 173 -1.59 35.23 -15.64
C SER A 173 -0.94 36.56 -15.26
N LEU A 174 0.06 36.97 -16.02
CA LEU A 174 0.65 38.31 -15.97
C LEU A 174 -0.48 39.35 -15.94
N PRO A 175 -0.41 40.37 -15.06
CA PRO A 175 -1.30 41.52 -15.19
C PRO A 175 -1.04 42.13 -16.57
N ARG A 176 -2.09 42.27 -17.39
CA ARG A 176 -2.01 43.14 -18.56
C ARG A 176 -1.81 44.56 -18.03
N LEU A 177 -0.61 45.10 -18.21
CA LEU A 177 -0.36 46.52 -18.02
C LEU A 177 -1.27 47.28 -19.00
N PRO A 178 -2.00 48.31 -18.54
CA PRO A 178 -2.75 49.16 -19.44
C PRO A 178 -1.75 49.98 -20.28
N TRP A 179 -1.96 49.95 -21.60
CA TRP A 179 -1.43 50.97 -22.52
C TRP A 179 -2.37 52.17 -22.51
#